data_AF-A0AA88HWB0-F1
#
_entry.id   AF-A0AA88HWB0-F1
#
_cell.length_a   1.000
_cell.length_b   1.000
_cell.length_c   1.000
_cell.angle_alpha   90.00
_cell.angle_beta   90.00
_cell.angle_gamma   90.00
#
_symmetry.space_group_name_H-M   'P 1'
#
loop_
_entity.id
_entity.type
_entity.pdbx_description
1 polymer ?
#
loop_
_entity_poly.entity_id
_entity_poly.type
_entity_poly.pdbx_seq_one_letter_code
_entity_poly.pdbx_strand_id
1 'polypeptide(L)'
;MSRPGDEIMMENGKVVGVRSGEEIVRCKQVYCDPSYVPDRVEKFDRVIRCVCLLKGNRYPRIEDPSKRSKRLIIPGREFNRHSVRYTNVSPYDWVIAMISTNVETDFPEEEIGPALALLGDIQERIVTVSDCHWPREDGTESQLFISQSYDVTTNFETTLLDVLDIFRRGTGEDFDWNRVRFLKEGQPRHFEESDFVETIFLDEFDEEASWTTMEIVKK
;
A
#
# COMPACT_ATOMS: atom_id res chain seq x y z
N MET A 1 -6.04 -3.34 12.30
CA MET A 1 -6.15 -4.79 12.52
C MET A 1 -7.59 -5.20 12.34
N SER A 2 -7.87 -5.95 11.27
CA SER A 2 -9.15 -6.63 11.08
C SER A 2 -9.35 -7.65 12.21
N ARG A 3 -10.55 -7.70 12.78
CA ARG A 3 -10.89 -8.67 13.84
C ARG A 3 -11.69 -9.82 13.22
N PRO A 4 -11.58 -11.04 13.78
CA PRO A 4 -12.48 -12.13 13.40
C PRO A 4 -13.93 -11.68 13.58
N GLY A 5 -14.70 -11.61 12.48
CA GLY A 5 -16.09 -11.17 12.49
C GLY A 5 -16.35 -9.75 11.96
N ASP A 6 -15.36 -9.09 11.35
CA ASP A 6 -15.60 -7.85 10.60
C ASP A 6 -16.42 -8.14 9.33
N GLU A 7 -17.54 -7.43 9.15
CA GLU A 7 -18.47 -7.62 8.03
C GLU A 7 -18.95 -6.26 7.52
N ILE A 8 -18.87 -6.06 6.20
CA ILE A 8 -19.51 -4.92 5.53
C ILE A 8 -20.99 -5.26 5.31
N MET A 9 -21.87 -4.51 5.96
CA MET A 9 -23.31 -4.72 5.88
C MET A 9 -23.88 -4.04 4.64
N MET A 10 -24.64 -4.81 3.84
CA MET A 10 -25.26 -4.36 2.59
C MET A 10 -26.78 -4.57 2.63
N GLU A 11 -27.56 -3.58 2.20
CA GLU A 11 -29.00 -3.69 1.96
C GLU A 11 -29.33 -3.17 0.55
N ASN A 12 -30.11 -3.94 -0.22
CA ASN A 12 -30.48 -3.60 -1.60
C ASN A 12 -29.27 -3.28 -2.50
N GLY A 13 -28.14 -3.97 -2.29
CA GLY A 13 -26.91 -3.74 -3.05
C GLY A 13 -26.07 -2.54 -2.60
N LYS A 14 -26.47 -1.85 -1.54
CA LYS A 14 -25.79 -0.64 -1.02
C LYS A 14 -25.30 -0.82 0.41
N VAL A 15 -24.16 -0.22 0.74
CA VAL A 15 -23.61 -0.16 2.10
C VAL A 15 -24.59 0.50 3.06
N VAL A 16 -24.72 -0.09 4.25
CA VAL A 16 -25.48 0.48 5.39
C VAL A 16 -24.67 0.57 6.68
N GLY A 17 -23.47 -0.04 6.73
CA GLY A 17 -22.62 -0.03 7.90
C GLY A 17 -21.53 -1.10 7.87
N VAL A 18 -20.76 -1.14 8.95
CA VAL A 18 -19.76 -2.17 9.23
C VAL A 18 -20.08 -2.77 10.60
N ARG A 19 -19.99 -4.10 10.71
CA ARG A 19 -20.04 -4.83 11.98
C ARG A 19 -18.62 -5.28 12.33
N SER A 20 -18.23 -5.14 13.59
CA SER A 20 -17.01 -5.73 14.15
C SER A 20 -17.38 -6.45 15.44
N GLY A 21 -17.45 -7.79 15.38
CA GLY A 21 -17.99 -8.58 16.49
C GLY A 21 -19.45 -8.24 16.80
N GLU A 22 -19.72 -7.71 18.00
CA GLU A 22 -21.07 -7.29 18.42
C GLU A 22 -21.37 -5.82 18.10
N GLU A 23 -20.36 -5.02 17.75
CA GLU A 23 -20.51 -3.60 17.47
C GLU A 23 -20.92 -3.36 16.02
N ILE A 24 -21.90 -2.48 15.82
CA ILE A 24 -22.36 -2.06 14.49
C ILE A 24 -22.23 -0.54 14.38
N VAL A 25 -21.49 -0.10 13.38
CA VAL A 25 -21.39 1.32 13.01
C VAL A 25 -22.08 1.53 11.68
N ARG A 26 -23.10 2.39 11.65
CA ARG A 26 -23.79 2.76 10.42
C ARG A 26 -23.02 3.85 9.69
N CYS A 27 -22.92 3.74 8.38
CA CYS A 27 -22.28 4.72 7.52
C CYS A 27 -22.95 4.75 6.15
N LYS A 28 -22.70 5.83 5.41
CA LYS A 28 -23.21 6.00 4.04
C LYS A 28 -22.29 5.42 2.98
N GLN A 29 -20.99 5.30 3.31
CA GLN A 29 -19.92 4.87 2.43
C GLN A 29 -18.91 4.03 3.22
N VAL A 30 -18.30 3.06 2.57
CA VAL A 30 -17.14 2.30 3.09
C VAL A 30 -16.02 2.35 2.08
N TYR A 31 -14.81 2.58 2.57
CA TYR A 31 -13.56 2.51 1.82
C TYR A 31 -12.73 1.37 2.40
N CYS A 32 -12.30 0.43 1.56
CA CYS A 32 -11.57 -0.75 2.04
C CYS A 32 -10.55 -1.26 1.02
N ASP A 33 -9.60 -2.07 1.46
CA ASP A 33 -8.77 -2.85 0.56
C ASP A 33 -9.45 -4.19 0.15
N PRO A 34 -8.95 -4.87 -0.89
CA PRO A 34 -9.53 -6.12 -1.40
C PRO A 34 -9.75 -7.24 -0.36
N SER A 35 -8.98 -7.27 0.74
CA SER A 35 -9.05 -8.34 1.75
C SER A 35 -10.40 -8.39 2.49
N TYR A 36 -11.12 -7.27 2.59
CA TYR A 36 -12.42 -7.21 3.25
C TYR A 36 -13.57 -7.74 2.38
N VAL A 37 -13.38 -7.80 1.06
CA VAL A 37 -14.43 -8.14 0.08
C VAL A 37 -13.92 -9.04 -1.05
N PRO A 38 -13.44 -10.26 -0.72
CA PRO A 38 -12.81 -11.15 -1.70
C PRO A 38 -13.75 -11.59 -2.84
N ASP A 39 -15.08 -11.51 -2.65
CA ASP A 39 -16.10 -11.82 -3.65
C ASP A 39 -16.37 -10.66 -4.64
N ARG A 40 -15.91 -9.43 -4.32
CA ARG A 40 -16.11 -8.22 -5.13
C ARG A 40 -14.87 -7.76 -5.88
N VAL A 41 -13.81 -8.54 -5.84
CA VAL A 41 -12.54 -8.25 -6.51
C VAL A 41 -12.18 -9.33 -7.51
N GLU A 42 -11.31 -8.98 -8.46
CA GLU A 42 -10.74 -9.89 -9.44
C GLU A 42 -9.22 -9.84 -9.37
N LYS A 43 -8.59 -11.02 -9.37
CA LYS A 43 -7.14 -11.13 -9.42
C LYS A 43 -6.64 -10.76 -10.82
N PHE A 44 -5.71 -9.82 -10.91
CA PHE A 44 -5.13 -9.39 -12.18
C PHE A 44 -3.63 -9.69 -12.31
N ASP A 45 -2.91 -9.87 -11.20
CA ASP A 45 -1.47 -10.13 -11.20
C ASP A 45 -1.06 -10.92 -9.94
N ARG A 46 0.22 -11.28 -9.86
CA ARG A 46 0.85 -11.87 -8.68
C ARG A 46 2.25 -11.27 -8.55
N VAL A 47 2.61 -10.82 -7.36
CA VAL A 47 3.90 -10.16 -7.08
C VAL A 47 4.67 -10.95 -6.05
N ILE A 48 5.96 -11.20 -6.31
CA ILE A 48 6.89 -11.69 -5.31
C ILE A 48 7.65 -10.51 -4.71
N ARG A 49 7.74 -10.48 -3.38
CA ARG A 49 8.56 -9.55 -2.60
C ARG A 49 9.52 -10.34 -1.72
N CYS A 50 10.77 -9.91 -1.67
CA CYS A 50 11.78 -10.51 -0.81
C CYS A 50 12.47 -9.41 0.00
N VAL A 51 12.26 -9.42 1.31
CA VAL A 51 12.92 -8.52 2.25
C VAL A 51 14.16 -9.23 2.76
N CYS A 52 15.33 -8.63 2.51
CA CYS A 52 16.63 -9.18 2.89
C CYS A 52 17.28 -8.28 3.93
N LEU A 53 17.76 -8.88 5.01
CA LEU A 53 18.55 -8.22 6.03
C LEU A 53 20.03 -8.44 5.74
N LEU A 54 20.76 -7.34 5.52
CA LEU A 54 22.18 -7.34 5.19
C LEU A 54 22.98 -6.70 6.32
N LYS A 55 24.18 -7.23 6.58
CA LYS A 55 25.10 -6.68 7.58
C LYS A 55 26.40 -6.26 6.93
N GLY A 56 26.79 -5.02 7.16
CA GLY A 56 28.01 -4.44 6.59
C GLY A 56 27.75 -3.79 5.23
N ASN A 57 28.52 -2.73 4.96
CA ASN A 57 28.35 -1.90 3.77
C ASN A 57 28.95 -2.56 2.52
N ARG A 58 28.22 -3.51 1.90
CA ARG A 58 28.56 -4.00 0.55
C ARG A 58 27.32 -4.07 -0.35
N TYR A 59 27.44 -3.30 -1.42
CA TYR A 59 26.64 -3.24 -2.64
C TYR A 59 25.15 -2.84 -2.55
N PRO A 60 24.72 -1.84 -3.36
CA PRO A 60 25.55 -0.94 -4.14
C PRO A 60 26.31 -0.03 -3.18
N ARG A 61 27.65 0.05 -3.34
CA ARG A 61 28.53 0.88 -2.51
C ARG A 61 27.88 2.26 -2.41
N ILE A 62 27.46 2.65 -1.21
CA ILE A 62 26.96 4.00 -1.00
C ILE A 62 28.18 4.90 -1.01
N GLU A 63 28.56 5.38 -2.20
CA GLU A 63 29.74 6.25 -2.40
C GLU A 63 29.64 7.55 -1.59
N ASP A 64 28.42 7.98 -1.31
CA ASP A 64 28.10 9.17 -0.52
C ASP A 64 27.43 8.74 0.80
N PRO A 65 28.15 8.78 1.94
CA PRO A 65 27.62 8.41 3.25
C PRO A 65 26.39 9.21 3.69
N SER A 66 26.10 10.36 3.04
CA SER A 66 24.87 11.12 3.30
C SER A 66 23.61 10.48 2.68
N LYS A 67 23.76 9.58 1.70
CA LYS A 67 22.65 8.88 1.05
C LYS A 67 22.30 7.61 1.82
N ARG A 68 21.17 7.63 2.52
CA ARG A 68 20.70 6.50 3.32
C ARG A 68 19.86 5.48 2.55
N SER A 69 19.48 5.78 1.31
CA SER A 69 18.71 4.86 0.46
C SER A 69 19.12 4.93 -1.02
N LYS A 70 18.91 3.82 -1.74
CA LYS A 70 19.18 3.70 -3.18
C LYS A 70 18.15 2.80 -3.85
N ARG A 71 17.82 3.07 -5.11
CA ARG A 71 17.01 2.20 -5.96
C ARG A 71 17.87 1.68 -7.11
N LEU A 72 17.82 0.38 -7.34
CA LEU A 72 18.39 -0.30 -8.50
C LEU A 72 17.24 -0.91 -9.30
N ILE A 73 17.23 -0.68 -10.60
CA ILE A 73 16.32 -1.34 -11.53
C ILE A 73 17.17 -2.27 -12.36
N ILE A 74 16.88 -3.57 -12.31
CA ILE A 74 17.55 -4.59 -13.10
C ILE A 74 16.67 -4.83 -14.33
N PRO A 75 17.08 -4.38 -15.53
CA PRO A 75 16.31 -4.64 -16.74
C PRO A 75 16.38 -6.13 -17.08
N GLY A 76 15.22 -6.77 -17.19
CA GLY A 76 15.11 -8.13 -17.74
C GLY A 76 15.29 -8.15 -19.25
N ARG A 77 15.64 -9.32 -19.79
CA ARG A 77 15.52 -9.57 -21.23
C ARG A 77 14.06 -9.90 -21.53
N GLU A 78 13.38 -8.93 -22.12
CA GLU A 78 12.01 -8.98 -22.65
C GLU A 78 10.87 -9.09 -21.63
N PHE A 79 11.01 -9.84 -20.53
CA PHE A 79 10.09 -9.86 -19.38
C PHE A 79 10.90 -10.12 -18.08
N ASN A 80 10.40 -9.83 -16.88
CA ASN A 80 11.14 -9.69 -15.59
C ASN A 80 12.00 -8.43 -15.37
N ARG A 81 11.37 -7.28 -15.11
CA ARG A 81 12.05 -6.15 -14.45
C ARG A 81 12.11 -6.42 -12.95
N HIS A 82 13.30 -6.56 -12.39
CA HIS A 82 13.45 -6.58 -10.94
C HIS A 82 13.66 -5.18 -10.43
N SER A 83 12.97 -4.84 -9.36
CA SER A 83 13.23 -3.64 -8.61
C SER A 83 13.89 -4.02 -7.30
N VAL A 84 14.98 -3.31 -6.96
CA VAL A 84 15.69 -3.50 -5.70
C VAL A 84 15.81 -2.15 -5.01
N ARG A 85 15.25 -2.03 -3.81
CA ARG A 85 15.34 -0.83 -2.97
C ARG A 85 16.20 -1.14 -1.75
N TYR A 86 17.17 -0.28 -1.48
CA TYR A 86 18.03 -0.34 -0.30
C TYR A 86 17.71 0.80 0.63
N THR A 87 17.54 0.49 1.92
CA THR A 87 17.36 1.49 2.97
C THR A 87 18.26 1.13 4.14
N ASN A 88 19.11 2.08 4.55
CA ASN A 88 19.84 1.98 5.79
C ASN A 88 18.89 2.36 6.94
N VAL A 89 18.59 1.38 7.79
CA VAL A 89 17.60 1.51 8.87
C VAL A 89 18.25 1.64 10.25
N SER A 90 19.59 1.60 10.34
CA SER A 90 20.26 1.51 11.64
C SER A 90 21.63 2.18 11.68
N PRO A 91 22.02 2.80 12.81
CA PRO A 91 23.39 3.27 13.00
C PRO A 91 24.45 2.15 13.10
N TYR A 92 24.04 0.87 13.11
CA TYR A 92 24.92 -0.30 13.31
C TYR A 92 25.21 -1.11 12.02
N ASP A 93 25.27 -0.44 10.86
CA ASP A 93 25.58 -1.06 9.56
C ASP A 93 24.60 -2.15 9.09
N TRP A 94 23.33 -2.07 9.51
CA TRP A 94 22.25 -2.92 8.98
C TRP A 94 21.54 -2.23 7.82
N VAL A 95 21.35 -2.98 6.74
CA VAL A 95 20.66 -2.53 5.54
C VAL A 95 19.51 -3.47 5.23
N ILE A 96 18.34 -2.90 4.94
CA ILE A 96 17.22 -3.65 4.37
C ILE A 96 17.29 -3.49 2.85
N ALA A 97 17.34 -4.63 2.15
CA ALA A 97 17.18 -4.69 0.70
C ALA A 97 15.85 -5.37 0.38
N MET A 98 14.97 -4.65 -0.31
CA MET A 98 13.68 -5.16 -0.77
C MET A 98 13.75 -5.40 -2.27
N ILE A 99 13.55 -6.65 -2.67
CA ILE A 99 13.42 -7.07 -4.07
C ILE A 99 11.93 -7.25 -4.37
N SER A 100 11.45 -6.77 -5.52
CA SER A 100 10.13 -7.11 -6.04
C SER A 100 10.15 -7.35 -7.54
N THR A 101 9.33 -8.29 -8.00
CA THR A 101 9.04 -8.51 -9.42
C THR A 101 7.64 -9.12 -9.61
N ASN A 102 7.10 -9.04 -10.82
CA ASN A 102 5.87 -9.75 -11.18
C ASN A 102 6.19 -11.23 -11.33
N VAL A 103 5.24 -12.08 -10.94
CA VAL A 103 5.42 -13.52 -11.02
C VAL A 103 4.98 -14.00 -12.39
N GLU A 104 5.93 -14.50 -13.17
CA GLU A 104 5.71 -14.95 -14.55
C GLU A 104 5.75 -16.49 -14.69
N THR A 105 6.23 -17.20 -13.66
CA THR A 105 6.40 -18.65 -13.66
C THR A 105 5.78 -19.32 -12.43
N ASP A 106 5.78 -20.66 -12.43
CA ASP A 106 5.38 -21.47 -11.28
C ASP A 106 6.45 -21.53 -10.17
N PHE A 107 7.65 -20.99 -10.43
CA PHE A 107 8.80 -21.00 -9.52
C PHE A 107 9.24 -19.56 -9.17
N PRO A 108 8.40 -18.77 -8.46
CA PRO A 108 8.62 -17.34 -8.25
C PRO A 108 9.93 -17.00 -7.53
N GLU A 109 10.42 -17.87 -6.65
CA GLU A 109 11.71 -17.65 -5.97
C GLU A 109 12.92 -17.71 -6.93
N GLU A 110 12.83 -18.46 -8.04
CA GLU A 110 13.90 -18.52 -9.03
C GLU A 110 14.02 -17.20 -9.80
N GLU A 111 12.89 -16.51 -10.00
CA GLU A 111 12.83 -15.24 -10.71
C GLU A 111 13.62 -14.15 -9.98
N ILE A 112 13.63 -14.14 -8.64
CA ILE A 112 14.41 -13.17 -7.85
C ILE A 112 15.89 -13.57 -7.69
N GLY A 113 16.30 -14.75 -8.16
CA GLY A 113 17.68 -15.26 -8.07
C GLY A 113 18.75 -14.29 -8.60
N PRO A 114 18.59 -13.70 -9.80
CA PRO A 114 19.53 -12.70 -10.32
C PRO A 114 19.67 -11.47 -9.41
N ALA A 115 18.59 -11.02 -8.77
CA ALA A 115 18.62 -9.88 -7.85
C ALA A 115 19.28 -10.25 -6.51
N LEU A 116 19.00 -11.44 -5.98
CA LEU A 116 19.62 -11.97 -4.76
C LEU A 116 21.15 -12.10 -4.91
N ALA A 117 21.62 -12.56 -6.07
CA ALA A 117 23.05 -12.70 -6.36
C ALA A 117 23.83 -11.37 -6.27
N LEU A 118 23.16 -10.22 -6.40
CA LEU A 118 23.77 -8.89 -6.28
C LEU A 118 23.91 -8.43 -4.82
N LEU A 119 23.16 -9.00 -3.88
CA LEU A 119 23.13 -8.56 -2.48
C LEU A 119 24.33 -9.05 -1.65
N GLY A 120 25.06 -10.07 -2.12
CA GLY A 120 26.18 -10.64 -1.39
C GLY A 120 25.72 -11.48 -0.20
N ASP A 121 26.25 -11.18 1.00
CA ASP A 121 26.02 -11.95 2.22
C ASP A 121 24.70 -11.55 2.91
N ILE A 122 23.66 -12.36 2.70
CA ILE A 122 22.32 -12.17 3.27
C ILE A 122 22.26 -12.86 4.64
N GLN A 123 21.95 -12.10 5.69
CA GLN A 123 21.85 -12.65 7.04
C GLN A 123 20.50 -13.34 7.27
N GLU A 124 19.43 -12.76 6.75
CA GLU A 124 18.07 -13.29 6.83
C GLU A 124 17.28 -12.82 5.60
N ARG A 125 16.32 -13.62 5.14
CA ARG A 125 15.38 -13.19 4.10
C ARG A 125 13.96 -13.70 4.37
N ILE A 126 12.98 -12.87 4.06
CA ILE A 126 11.57 -13.22 4.11
C ILE A 126 11.01 -13.03 2.71
N VAL A 127 10.47 -14.10 2.14
CA VAL A 127 9.83 -14.11 0.83
C VAL A 127 8.32 -14.15 0.99
N THR A 128 7.64 -13.24 0.32
CA THR A 128 6.18 -13.21 0.24
C THR A 128 5.75 -13.19 -1.22
N VAL A 129 4.74 -13.99 -1.54
CA VAL A 129 4.06 -13.97 -2.83
C VAL A 129 2.62 -13.55 -2.56
N SER A 130 2.19 -12.48 -3.22
CA SER A 130 0.87 -11.88 -3.00
C SER A 130 0.12 -11.78 -4.31
N ASP A 131 -1.16 -12.15 -4.28
CA ASP A 131 -2.06 -11.93 -5.39
C ASP A 131 -2.52 -10.47 -5.41
N CYS A 132 -2.49 -9.84 -6.58
CA CYS A 132 -2.93 -8.47 -6.76
C CYS A 132 -4.35 -8.46 -7.35
N HIS A 133 -5.21 -7.63 -6.76
CA HIS A 133 -6.62 -7.57 -7.06
C HIS A 133 -7.07 -6.16 -7.45
N TRP A 134 -8.06 -6.10 -8.35
CA TRP A 134 -8.79 -4.88 -8.70
C TRP A 134 -10.27 -5.02 -8.36
N PRO A 135 -10.94 -3.89 -8.05
CA PRO A 135 -12.39 -3.89 -7.87
C PRO A 135 -13.12 -4.31 -9.15
N ARG A 136 -14.20 -5.09 -9.00
CA ARG A 136 -15.09 -5.42 -10.14
C ARG A 136 -16.07 -4.29 -10.48
N GLU A 137 -16.29 -3.37 -9.55
CA GLU A 137 -17.22 -2.24 -9.68
C GLU A 137 -16.59 -0.94 -9.17
N ASP A 138 -17.06 0.20 -9.65
CA ASP A 138 -16.54 1.51 -9.27
C ASP A 138 -17.03 2.01 -7.89
N GLY A 139 -17.99 1.31 -7.29
CA GLY A 139 -18.53 1.63 -5.97
C GLY A 139 -19.56 2.74 -5.94
N THR A 140 -19.92 3.36 -7.08
CA THR A 140 -20.85 4.50 -7.10
C THR A 140 -22.28 4.10 -6.76
N GLU A 141 -22.74 2.93 -7.20
CA GLU A 141 -24.07 2.41 -6.84
C GLU A 141 -24.07 1.78 -5.44
N SER A 142 -23.05 0.95 -5.15
CA SER A 142 -22.95 0.20 -3.90
C SER A 142 -22.49 1.04 -2.70
N GLN A 143 -21.88 2.21 -2.95
CA GLN A 143 -21.17 3.04 -1.96
C GLN A 143 -20.05 2.30 -1.21
N LEU A 144 -19.48 1.30 -1.89
CA LEU A 144 -18.34 0.52 -1.44
C LEU A 144 -17.16 0.80 -2.38
N PHE A 145 -16.19 1.57 -1.91
CA PHE A 145 -15.04 1.98 -2.71
C PHE A 145 -13.81 1.16 -2.32
N ILE A 146 -13.44 0.23 -3.19
CA ILE A 146 -12.33 -0.69 -2.94
C ILE A 146 -11.07 -0.15 -3.62
N SER A 147 -9.93 -0.19 -2.92
CA SER A 147 -8.62 0.11 -3.48
C SER A 147 -8.06 -1.03 -4.33
N GLN A 148 -7.07 -0.72 -5.15
CA GLN A 148 -6.30 -1.70 -5.88
C GLN A 148 -5.18 -2.25 -4.99
N SER A 149 -4.82 -3.52 -5.15
CA SER A 149 -3.62 -4.04 -4.50
C SER A 149 -2.35 -3.33 -5.00
N TYR A 150 -1.38 -3.14 -4.10
CA TYR A 150 -0.08 -2.59 -4.47
C TYR A 150 0.61 -3.41 -5.55
N ASP A 151 1.05 -2.72 -6.60
CA ASP A 151 1.82 -3.31 -7.68
C ASP A 151 3.30 -3.56 -7.27
N VAL A 152 4.10 -3.94 -8.26
CA VAL A 152 5.54 -4.21 -8.14
C VAL A 152 6.38 -2.94 -8.02
N THR A 153 5.84 -1.77 -8.37
CA THR A 153 6.61 -0.53 -8.46
C THR A 153 7.09 -0.08 -7.08
N THR A 154 8.29 0.52 -7.05
CA THR A 154 8.85 1.10 -5.82
C THR A 154 8.74 2.62 -5.84
N ASN A 155 7.68 3.16 -6.40
CA ASN A 155 7.29 4.55 -6.18
C ASN A 155 5.80 4.55 -5.81
N PHE A 156 5.25 5.69 -5.45
CA PHE A 156 3.85 5.81 -5.05
C PHE A 156 2.98 6.37 -6.17
N GLU A 157 3.44 6.34 -7.43
CA GLU A 157 2.72 6.99 -8.52
C GLU A 157 1.39 6.29 -8.79
N THR A 158 1.40 4.97 -8.95
CA THR A 158 0.18 4.18 -9.17
C THR A 158 -0.72 4.17 -7.96
N THR A 159 -0.17 4.06 -6.75
CA THR A 159 -0.92 4.22 -5.49
C THR A 159 -1.59 5.59 -5.41
N LEU A 160 -0.88 6.67 -5.74
CA LEU A 160 -1.46 8.02 -5.70
C LEU A 160 -2.59 8.15 -6.72
N LEU A 161 -2.44 7.59 -7.92
CA LEU A 161 -3.50 7.58 -8.92
C LEU A 161 -4.74 6.83 -8.42
N ASP A 162 -4.57 5.70 -7.75
CA ASP A 162 -5.68 4.94 -7.17
C ASP A 162 -6.38 5.73 -6.04
N VAL A 163 -5.61 6.38 -5.15
CA VAL A 163 -6.17 7.24 -4.10
C VAL A 163 -7.00 8.39 -4.70
N LEU A 164 -6.50 9.04 -5.75
CA LEU A 164 -7.20 10.13 -6.42
C LEU A 164 -8.46 9.63 -7.15
N ASP A 165 -8.40 8.45 -7.75
CA ASP A 165 -9.54 7.81 -8.40
C ASP A 165 -10.64 7.42 -7.38
N ILE A 166 -10.27 6.78 -6.27
CA ILE A 166 -11.17 6.48 -5.15
C ILE A 166 -11.81 7.75 -4.61
N PHE A 167 -11.02 8.81 -4.41
CA PHE A 167 -11.55 10.10 -3.95
C PHE A 167 -12.61 10.64 -4.90
N ARG A 168 -12.33 10.61 -6.20
CA ARG A 168 -13.25 11.08 -7.23
C ARG A 168 -14.54 10.26 -7.27
N ARG A 169 -14.45 8.94 -7.24
CA ARG A 169 -15.61 8.02 -7.21
C ARG A 169 -16.44 8.20 -5.93
N GLY A 170 -15.76 8.34 -4.80
CA GLY A 170 -16.37 8.50 -3.47
C GLY A 170 -17.08 9.84 -3.27
N THR A 171 -16.48 10.93 -3.74
CA THR A 171 -16.98 12.29 -3.48
C THR A 171 -17.74 12.92 -4.65
N GLY A 172 -17.57 12.38 -5.86
CA GLY A 172 -18.12 12.94 -7.10
C GLY A 172 -17.37 14.18 -7.63
N GLU A 173 -16.24 14.56 -7.04
CA GLU A 173 -15.46 15.75 -7.39
C GLU A 173 -13.98 15.39 -7.61
N ASP A 174 -13.29 16.14 -8.48
CA ASP A 174 -11.83 16.02 -8.62
C ASP A 174 -11.10 16.59 -7.40
N PHE A 175 -9.95 16.00 -7.06
CA PHE A 175 -9.16 16.46 -5.91
C PHE A 175 -8.57 17.85 -6.15
N ASP A 176 -8.87 18.79 -5.26
CA ASP A 176 -8.38 20.17 -5.30
C ASP A 176 -7.18 20.37 -4.37
N TRP A 177 -5.99 20.40 -4.96
CA TRP A 177 -4.72 20.60 -4.24
C TRP A 177 -4.65 21.92 -3.48
N ASN A 178 -5.45 22.93 -3.84
CA ASN A 178 -5.47 24.22 -3.12
C ASN A 178 -6.12 24.10 -1.73
N ARG A 179 -6.85 23.00 -1.48
CA ARG A 179 -7.46 22.71 -0.17
C ARG A 179 -6.47 22.09 0.81
N VAL A 180 -5.31 21.63 0.34
CA VAL A 180 -4.28 21.03 1.20
C VAL A 180 -3.65 22.11 2.07
N ARG A 181 -3.81 21.97 3.39
CA ARG A 181 -3.15 22.83 4.38
C ARG A 181 -1.99 22.07 5.00
N PHE A 182 -0.77 22.54 4.76
CA PHE A 182 0.38 22.05 5.48
C PHE A 182 0.30 22.53 6.93
N LEU A 183 0.16 21.60 7.87
CA LEU A 183 0.24 21.89 9.29
C LEU A 183 1.65 22.41 9.58
N LYS A 184 1.75 23.59 10.22
CA LYS A 184 3.01 24.06 10.76
C LYS A 184 3.33 23.27 12.04
N GLU A 185 4.59 22.90 12.20
CA GLU A 185 5.09 22.19 13.38
C GLU A 185 4.65 22.92 14.67
N GLY A 186 3.96 22.22 15.57
CA GLY A 186 3.58 22.71 16.89
C GLY A 186 2.17 23.30 17.08
N GLN A 187 1.28 23.27 16.09
CA GLN A 187 -0.13 23.66 16.32
C GLN A 187 -0.99 22.47 16.81
N PRO A 188 -1.76 22.62 17.90
CA PRO A 188 -2.69 21.58 18.35
C PRO A 188 -3.82 21.41 17.34
N ARG A 189 -4.24 20.15 17.14
CA ARG A 189 -5.37 19.82 16.27
C ARG A 189 -6.66 20.27 16.96
N HIS A 190 -7.41 21.16 16.32
CA HIS A 190 -8.81 21.40 16.65
C HIS A 190 -9.65 20.87 15.50
N PHE A 191 -10.49 19.88 15.81
CA PHE A 191 -11.48 19.30 14.92
C PHE A 191 -12.86 19.63 15.49
N GLU A 192 -13.78 20.09 14.64
CA GLU A 192 -15.19 20.17 15.00
C GLU A 192 -15.90 18.88 14.58
N GLU A 193 -16.94 18.48 15.31
CA GLU A 193 -17.68 17.23 15.06
C GLU A 193 -18.34 17.20 13.67
N SER A 194 -18.58 18.39 13.08
CA SER A 194 -19.07 18.58 11.71
C SER A 194 -18.05 18.30 10.60
N ASP A 195 -16.77 18.15 10.94
CA ASP A 195 -15.69 17.88 9.97
C ASP A 195 -15.63 16.39 9.57
N PHE A 196 -16.37 15.52 10.26
CA PHE A 196 -16.42 14.09 9.99
C PHE A 196 -17.58 13.77 9.05
N VAL A 197 -17.26 13.36 7.83
CA VAL A 197 -18.22 12.60 7.00
C VAL A 197 -18.36 11.22 7.66
N GLU A 198 -19.58 10.71 7.80
CA GLU A 198 -19.89 9.34 8.31
C GLU A 198 -19.27 8.27 7.39
N THR A 199 -17.95 8.14 7.44
CA THR A 199 -17.10 7.40 6.52
C THR A 199 -16.11 6.58 7.32
N ILE A 200 -16.04 5.29 7.01
CA ILE A 200 -15.11 4.36 7.64
C ILE A 200 -14.07 3.95 6.60
N PHE A 201 -12.80 4.13 6.96
CA PHE A 201 -11.65 3.62 6.22
C PHE A 201 -11.17 2.36 6.90
N LEU A 202 -11.16 1.25 6.16
CA LEU A 202 -10.57 -0.01 6.57
C LEU A 202 -9.30 -0.17 5.74
N ASP A 203 -8.16 0.19 6.31
CA ASP A 203 -6.86 0.01 5.67
C ASP A 203 -5.90 -0.68 6.66
N GLU A 204 -5.13 -1.65 6.16
CA GLU A 204 -3.99 -2.23 6.86
C GLU A 204 -2.74 -1.46 6.47
N PHE A 205 -2.36 -0.50 7.30
CA PHE A 205 -1.05 0.15 7.22
C PHE A 205 -0.02 -0.75 7.90
N ASP A 206 0.84 -1.38 7.11
CA ASP A 206 2.03 -2.08 7.59
C ASP A 206 2.95 -1.08 8.31
N GLU A 207 3.26 -1.35 9.58
CA GLU A 207 3.98 -0.44 10.49
C GLU A 207 5.47 -0.31 10.11
N GLU A 208 5.80 0.36 9.00
CA GLU A 208 7.18 0.82 8.78
C GLU A 208 7.31 1.95 7.71
N ALA A 209 6.44 2.97 7.80
CA ALA A 209 6.69 4.23 7.10
C ALA A 209 6.27 5.43 7.96
N SER A 210 7.22 6.36 8.15
CA SER A 210 7.03 7.62 8.85
C SER A 210 5.73 8.33 8.42
N TRP A 211 4.91 8.64 9.42
CA TRP A 211 3.61 9.33 9.32
C TRP A 211 3.60 10.50 8.34
N THR A 212 2.73 10.44 7.33
CA THR A 212 2.11 11.62 6.74
C THR A 212 0.64 11.26 6.49
N THR A 213 -0.20 11.57 7.47
CA THR A 213 -1.66 11.46 7.33
C THR A 213 -2.12 12.52 6.34
N MET A 214 -2.71 12.11 5.22
CA MET A 214 -3.35 13.00 4.26
C MET A 214 -4.85 12.98 4.53
N GLU A 215 -5.35 13.97 5.27
CA GLU A 215 -6.77 14.08 5.62
C GLU A 215 -7.47 15.03 4.64
N ILE A 216 -8.54 14.56 4.01
CA ILE A 216 -9.29 15.32 3.02
C ILE A 216 -10.48 16.00 3.70
N VAL A 217 -10.36 17.31 3.92
CA VAL A 217 -11.40 18.15 4.54
C VAL A 217 -12.34 18.69 3.46
N LYS A 218 -13.62 18.33 3.51
CA LYS A 218 -14.68 18.99 2.73
C LYS A 218 -15.34 20.06 3.61
N LYS A 219 -15.35 21.31 3.14
CA LYS A 219 -16.21 22.36 3.70
C LYS A 219 -17.56 22.35 3.02
#